data_AF-A0A7Y3D9F2-F1
#
_entry.id   AF-A0A7Y3D9F2-F1
#
_cell.length_a   1.000
_cell.length_b   1.000
_cell.length_c   1.000
_cell.angle_alpha   90.00
_cell.angle_beta   90.00
_cell.angle_gamma   90.00
#
_symmetry.space_group_name_H-M   'P 1'
#
loop_
_entity.id
_entity.type
_entity.pdbx_description
1 polymer ?
#
loop_
_entity_poly.entity_id
_entity_poly.type
_entity_poly.pdbx_seq_one_letter_code
_entity_poly.pdbx_strand_id
1 'polypeptide(L)'
;WDAERLVAELRAIRREVEAGLERLPDLPTEQAMTESFRVGGRALRAIVLDPLLPDALVPGDERRALVAAMEAYDRLGREAWRGFMEAHGVRSQRAPLDTRMTDRPLAAAGGGMA
;
A
#
# COMPACT_ATOMS: atom_id res chain seq x y z
N TRP A 1 23.91 -9.45 -2.75
CA TRP A 1 22.84 -9.07 -1.82
C TRP A 1 22.99 -9.90 -0.56
N ASP A 2 22.80 -9.29 0.60
CA ASP A 2 22.73 -10.01 1.86
C ASP A 2 21.28 -10.48 2.05
N ALA A 3 21.05 -11.77 1.81
CA ALA A 3 19.72 -12.39 1.84
C ALA A 3 19.08 -12.32 3.23
N GLU A 4 19.87 -12.59 4.28
CA GLU A 4 19.41 -12.59 5.66
C GLU A 4 19.02 -11.17 6.10
N ARG A 5 19.87 -10.19 5.77
CA ARG A 5 19.57 -8.79 6.06
C ARG A 5 18.31 -8.32 5.34
N LEU A 6 18.14 -8.66 4.07
CA LEU A 6 16.93 -8.30 3.31
C LEU A 6 15.66 -8.86 3.97
N VAL A 7 15.68 -10.14 4.34
CA VAL A 7 14.55 -10.80 5.03
C VAL A 7 14.27 -10.13 6.38
N ALA A 8 15.31 -9.82 7.15
CA ALA A 8 15.17 -9.14 8.44
C ALA A 8 14.56 -7.74 8.29
N GLU A 9 15.00 -6.96 7.28
CA GLU A 9 14.46 -5.64 6.98
C GLU A 9 12.98 -5.70 6.58
N LEU A 10 12.60 -6.60 5.66
CA LEU A 10 11.20 -6.79 5.25
C LEU A 10 10.31 -7.17 6.43
N ARG A 11 10.78 -8.08 7.30
CA ARG A 11 10.05 -8.52 8.50
C ARG A 11 9.89 -7.38 9.51
N ALA A 12 10.92 -6.57 9.71
CA ALA A 12 10.86 -5.43 10.63
C ALA A 12 9.83 -4.40 10.15
N ILE A 13 9.84 -4.08 8.86
CA ILE A 13 8.89 -3.15 8.24
C ILE A 13 7.47 -3.71 8.31
N ARG A 14 7.29 -5.01 8.03
CA ARG A 14 5.98 -5.68 8.16
C ARG A 14 5.41 -5.53 9.57
N ARG A 15 6.22 -5.78 10.61
CA ARG A 15 5.80 -5.61 12.00
C ARG A 15 5.43 -4.16 12.33
N GLU A 16 6.13 -3.18 11.76
CA GLU A 16 5.80 -1.77 11.92
C GLU A 16 4.43 -1.44 11.32
N VAL A 17 4.15 -1.96 10.11
CA VAL A 17 2.85 -1.82 9.43
C VAL A 17 1.74 -2.50 10.23
N GLU A 18 1.97 -3.73 10.72
CA GLU A 18 1.00 -4.49 11.53
C GLU A 18 0.67 -3.80 12.85
N ALA A 19 1.70 -3.31 13.55
CA ALA A 19 1.48 -2.53 14.76
C ALA A 19 0.74 -1.21 14.44
N GLY A 20 0.97 -0.64 13.26
CA GLY A 20 0.20 0.50 12.75
C GLY A 20 -1.27 0.16 12.52
N LEU A 21 -1.59 -1.02 11.97
CA LEU A 21 -2.99 -1.45 11.77
C LEU A 21 -3.79 -1.46 13.08
N GLU A 22 -3.15 -1.83 14.18
CA GLU A 22 -3.77 -1.83 15.50
C GLU A 22 -3.95 -0.43 16.07
N ARG A 23 -2.97 0.47 15.88
CA ARG A 23 -2.99 1.82 16.46
C ARG A 23 -3.80 2.83 15.66
N LEU A 24 -3.75 2.76 14.33
CA LEU A 24 -4.26 3.82 13.45
C LEU A 24 -5.74 4.18 13.68
N PRO A 25 -6.66 3.21 13.94
CA PRO A 25 -8.07 3.51 14.18
C PRO A 25 -8.33 4.39 15.41
N ASP A 26 -7.46 4.32 16.41
CA ASP A 26 -7.63 5.00 17.70
C ASP A 26 -6.92 6.36 17.76
N LEU A 27 -6.15 6.71 16.72
CA LEU A 27 -5.41 7.96 16.67
C LEU A 27 -6.32 9.15 16.29
N PRO A 28 -6.09 10.34 16.89
CA PRO A 28 -6.67 11.58 16.37
C PRO A 28 -6.31 11.80 14.90
N THR A 29 -7.22 12.38 14.11
CA THR A 29 -7.10 12.50 12.65
C THR A 29 -5.73 12.99 12.17
N GLU A 30 -5.19 14.07 12.73
CA GLU A 30 -3.88 14.61 12.33
C GLU A 30 -2.72 13.65 12.63
N GLN A 31 -2.80 12.92 13.75
CA GLN A 31 -1.82 11.91 14.12
C GLN A 31 -1.94 10.68 13.23
N ALA A 32 -3.16 10.23 12.91
CA ALA A 32 -3.42 9.12 11.99
C ALA A 32 -2.91 9.44 10.57
N MET A 33 -3.14 10.66 10.08
CA MET A 33 -2.59 11.15 8.80
C MET A 33 -1.04 11.15 8.82
N THR A 34 -0.45 11.65 9.90
CA THR A 34 1.00 11.71 10.05
C THR A 34 1.64 10.33 10.16
N GLU A 35 1.04 9.42 10.93
CA GLU A 35 1.51 8.05 11.07
C GLU A 35 1.40 7.31 9.73
N SER A 36 0.23 7.34 9.09
CA SER A 36 0.01 6.67 7.80
C SER A 36 0.97 7.14 6.72
N PHE A 37 1.29 8.45 6.69
CA PHE A 37 2.30 8.98 5.77
C PHE A 37 3.71 8.43 6.06
N ARG A 38 4.11 8.38 7.34
CA ARG A 38 5.46 7.95 7.74
C ARG A 38 5.66 6.44 7.61
N VAL A 39 4.77 5.65 8.21
CA VAL A 39 4.83 4.18 8.20
C VAL A 39 4.55 3.65 6.80
N GLY A 40 3.46 4.11 6.17
CA GLY A 40 3.11 3.72 4.81
C GLY A 40 4.17 4.12 3.79
N GLY A 41 4.74 5.33 3.90
CA GLY A 41 5.82 5.78 3.02
C GLY A 41 7.10 4.94 3.15
N ARG A 42 7.48 4.53 4.37
CA ARG A 42 8.61 3.61 4.59
C ARG A 42 8.34 2.24 3.95
N ALA A 43 7.15 1.68 4.17
CA ALA A 43 6.77 0.38 3.63
C ALA A 43 6.71 0.38 2.10
N LEU A 44 6.09 1.40 1.49
CA LEU A 44 6.06 1.55 0.04
C LEU A 44 7.45 1.67 -0.55
N ARG A 45 8.35 2.44 0.08
CA ARG A 45 9.75 2.54 -0.37
C ARG A 45 10.45 1.18 -0.33
N ALA A 46 10.24 0.39 0.72
CA ALA A 46 10.83 -0.94 0.83
C ALA A 46 10.31 -1.91 -0.24
N ILE A 47 8.99 -1.88 -0.51
CA ILE A 47 8.37 -2.68 -1.57
C ILE A 47 8.90 -2.29 -2.95
N VAL A 48 8.95 -0.99 -3.26
CA VAL A 48 9.38 -0.48 -4.58
C VAL A 48 10.86 -0.72 -4.83
N LEU A 49 11.69 -0.69 -3.79
CA LEU A 49 13.14 -0.90 -3.90
C LEU A 49 13.55 -2.36 -3.66
N ASP A 50 12.58 -3.28 -3.51
CA ASP A 50 12.88 -4.69 -3.34
C ASP A 50 13.58 -5.24 -4.60
N PRO A 51 14.70 -5.96 -4.46
CA PRO A 51 15.47 -6.48 -5.61
C PRO A 51 14.79 -7.61 -6.40
N LEU A 52 13.71 -8.18 -5.87
CA LEU A 52 13.00 -9.33 -6.46
C LEU A 52 13.93 -10.50 -6.80
N LEU A 53 14.82 -10.84 -5.87
CA LEU A 53 15.73 -11.97 -6.04
C LEU A 53 14.93 -13.27 -6.24
N PRO A 54 15.43 -14.21 -7.06
CA PRO A 54 14.80 -15.52 -7.22
C PRO A 54 14.58 -16.23 -5.88
N ASP A 55 13.51 -17.03 -5.79
CA ASP A 55 13.14 -17.76 -4.56
C ASP A 55 14.24 -18.71 -4.08
N ALA A 56 15.10 -19.21 -4.98
CA ALA A 56 16.26 -20.01 -4.63
C ALA A 56 17.30 -19.26 -3.78
N LEU A 57 17.30 -17.92 -3.82
CA LEU A 57 18.18 -17.07 -3.01
C LEU A 57 17.45 -16.47 -1.81
N VAL A 58 16.22 -16.00 -2.01
CA VAL A 58 15.40 -15.41 -0.96
C VAL A 58 13.94 -15.79 -1.18
N PRO A 59 13.35 -16.66 -0.34
CA PRO A 59 11.93 -17.00 -0.42
C PRO A 59 11.05 -15.75 -0.38
N GLY A 60 10.11 -15.63 -1.32
CA GLY A 60 9.24 -14.47 -1.43
C GLY A 60 8.14 -14.31 -0.37
N ASP A 61 8.09 -15.16 0.65
CA ASP A 61 7.01 -15.15 1.65
C ASP A 61 6.94 -13.84 2.43
N GLU A 62 8.06 -13.31 2.91
CA GLU A 62 8.08 -12.06 3.68
C GLU A 62 7.74 -10.84 2.81
N ARG A 63 8.11 -10.86 1.52
CA ARG A 63 7.67 -9.82 0.55
C ARG A 63 6.16 -9.84 0.39
N ARG A 64 5.58 -11.02 0.13
CA ARG A 64 4.13 -11.19 -0.01
C ARG A 64 3.38 -10.77 1.25
N ALA A 65 3.91 -11.15 2.42
CA ALA A 65 3.33 -10.79 3.70
C ALA A 65 3.37 -9.26 3.94
N LEU A 66 4.48 -8.59 3.62
CA LEU A 66 4.57 -7.14 3.72
C LEU A 66 3.59 -6.43 2.76
N VAL A 67 3.48 -6.90 1.51
CA VAL A 67 2.52 -6.33 0.54
C VAL A 67 1.09 -6.47 1.05
N ALA A 68 0.70 -7.65 1.53
CA ALA A 68 -0.64 -7.88 2.07
C ALA A 68 -0.95 -6.99 3.30
N ALA A 69 0.01 -6.84 4.21
CA ALA A 69 -0.13 -5.93 5.36
C ALA A 69 -0.27 -4.47 4.90
N MET A 70 0.52 -4.04 3.90
CA MET A 70 0.46 -2.69 3.35
C MET A 70 -0.86 -2.41 2.63
N GLU A 71 -1.46 -3.39 1.94
CA GLU A 71 -2.79 -3.25 1.33
C GLU A 71 -3.88 -3.01 2.38
N ALA A 72 -3.82 -3.74 3.50
CA ALA A 72 -4.72 -3.51 4.63
C ALA A 72 -4.50 -2.11 5.24
N TYR A 73 -3.24 -1.71 5.39
CA TYR A 73 -2.87 -0.42 6.00
C TYR A 73 -3.23 0.78 5.12
N ASP A 74 -3.08 0.66 3.79
CA ASP A 74 -3.46 1.69 2.81
C ASP A 74 -4.95 2.05 2.91
N ARG A 75 -5.81 1.07 3.16
CA ARG A 75 -7.26 1.30 3.36
C ARG A 75 -7.52 2.17 4.59
N LEU A 76 -6.94 1.83 5.74
CA LEU A 76 -7.09 2.63 6.96
C LEU A 76 -6.45 4.01 6.81
N GLY A 77 -5.29 4.09 6.14
CA GLY A 77 -4.65 5.35 5.81
C GLY A 77 -5.58 6.25 4.99
N ARG A 78 -6.20 5.74 3.92
CA ARG A 78 -7.15 6.52 3.11
C ARG A 78 -8.35 7.02 3.92
N GLU A 79 -8.82 6.24 4.89
CA GLU A 79 -9.88 6.66 5.80
C GLU A 79 -9.43 7.82 6.68
N ALA A 80 -8.22 7.76 7.24
CA ALA A 80 -7.64 8.86 8.03
C ALA A 80 -7.54 10.18 7.24
N TRP A 81 -7.24 10.13 5.95
CA TRP A 81 -7.14 11.31 5.08
C TRP A 81 -8.48 11.80 4.53
N ARG A 82 -9.54 10.98 4.53
CA ARG A 82 -10.82 11.25 3.86
C ARG A 82 -11.45 12.58 4.30
N GLY A 83 -11.67 12.74 5.60
CA GLY A 83 -12.34 13.92 6.14
C GLY A 83 -11.55 15.21 5.91
N PHE A 84 -10.21 15.13 6.01
CA PHE A 84 -9.34 16.27 5.71
C PHE A 84 -9.45 16.70 4.24
N MET A 85 -9.41 15.75 3.30
CA MET A 85 -9.53 16.06 1.86
C MET A 85 -10.89 16.66 1.51
N GLU A 86 -11.98 16.11 2.06
CA GLU A 86 -13.33 16.61 1.88
C GLU A 86 -13.48 18.07 2.37
N ALA A 87 -12.95 18.37 3.57
CA ALA A 87 -13.00 19.71 4.15
C ALA A 87 -12.22 20.76 3.33
N HIS A 88 -11.16 20.35 2.63
CA HIS A 88 -10.32 21.26 1.84
C HIS A 88 -10.70 21.30 0.35
N GLY A 89 -11.87 20.78 -0.01
CA GLY A 89 -12.36 20.84 -1.39
C GLY A 89 -11.52 20.02 -2.38
N VAL A 90 -10.60 19.20 -1.88
CA VAL A 90 -9.95 18.15 -2.65
C VAL A 90 -11.03 17.11 -2.87
N ARG A 91 -11.82 17.29 -3.94
CA ARG A 91 -12.62 16.18 -4.47
C ARG A 91 -11.64 15.03 -4.58
N SER A 92 -11.95 13.90 -3.95
CA SER A 92 -11.21 12.65 -4.07
C SER A 92 -11.29 12.19 -5.53
N GLN A 93 -10.60 12.92 -6.40
CA GLN A 93 -10.23 12.48 -7.72
C GLN A 93 -9.33 11.30 -7.42
N ARG A 94 -9.93 10.10 -7.49
CA ARG A 94 -9.35 8.90 -8.06
C ARG A 94 -7.85 9.08 -8.21
N ALA A 95 -7.08 8.59 -7.24
CA ALA A 95 -5.64 8.68 -7.30
C ALA A 95 -5.20 8.26 -8.72
N PRO A 96 -4.43 9.09 -9.45
CA PRO A 96 -3.93 8.71 -10.75
C PRO A 96 -3.12 7.43 -10.56
N LEU A 97 -3.60 6.34 -11.17
CA LEU A 97 -3.10 4.94 -11.05
C LEU A 97 -3.63 4.15 -9.84
N ASP A 98 -4.95 4.02 -9.71
CA ASP A 98 -5.53 2.80 -9.11
C ASP A 98 -5.52 1.67 -10.16
N THR A 99 -4.40 0.96 -10.28
CA THR A 99 -4.22 -0.17 -11.22
C THR A 99 -5.11 -1.37 -10.89
N ARG A 100 -5.83 -1.36 -9.76
CA ARG A 100 -6.91 -2.35 -9.51
C ARG A 100 -8.07 -2.21 -10.51
N MET A 101 -8.07 -1.15 -11.33
CA MET A 101 -9.06 -0.90 -12.38
C MET A 101 -8.73 -1.53 -13.74
N THR A 102 -7.53 -2.10 -13.95
CA THR A 102 -7.21 -2.79 -15.22
C THR A 102 -7.97 -4.11 -15.44
N ASP A 103 -8.69 -4.59 -14.43
CA ASP A 103 -9.56 -5.78 -14.52
C ASP A 103 -10.98 -5.48 -15.03
N ARG A 104 -11.25 -4.29 -15.57
CA ARG A 104 -12.47 -4.10 -16.36
C ARG A 104 -12.28 -4.83 -17.70
N PRO A 105 -13.06 -5.88 -18.03
CA PRO A 105 -12.99 -6.46 -19.37
C PRO A 105 -13.25 -5.34 -20.37
N LEU A 106 -12.35 -5.18 -21.33
CA LEU A 106 -12.49 -4.22 -22.41
C LEU A 106 -13.80 -4.56 -23.12
N ALA A 107 -14.88 -3.85 -22.80
CA ALA A 107 -16.14 -4.02 -23.49
C ALA A 107 -15.85 -3.76 -24.97
N ALA A 108 -15.96 -4.82 -25.76
CA ALA A 108 -15.69 -4.78 -27.19
C ALA A 108 -16.55 -3.66 -27.79
N ALA A 109 -15.89 -2.62 -28.29
CA ALA A 109 -16.49 -1.65 -29.18
C ALA A 109 -16.75 -2.36 -30.53
N GLY A 110 -17.76 -3.22 -30.56
CA GLY A 110 -18.36 -3.76 -31.77
C GLY A 110 -19.33 -2.72 -32.30
N GLY A 111 -18.83 -1.84 -33.17
CA GLY A 111 -19.65 -0.89 -33.91
C GLY A 111 -20.71 -1.63 -34.73
N GLY A 112 -21.98 -1.36 -34.43
CA GLY A 112 -23.06 -1.57 -35.37
C GLY A 112 -22.98 -0.51 -36.47
N MET A 113 -22.50 -0.89 -37.64
CA MET A 113 -22.76 -0.18 -38.89
C MET A 113 -22.83 -1.20 -40.03
N ALA A 114 -24.05 -1.69 -40.27
CA ALA A 114 -24.59 -2.07 -41.57
C ALA A 114 -26.11 -2.19 -41.44
#